data_AF-A0A969ZV17-F1
#
_entry.id   AF-A0A969ZV17-F1
#
_cell.length_a   1.000
_cell.length_b   1.000
_cell.length_c   1.000
_cell.angle_alpha   90.00
_cell.angle_beta   90.00
_cell.angle_gamma   90.00
#
_symmetry.space_group_name_H-M   'P 1'
#
loop_
_entity.id
_entity.type
_entity.pdbx_description
1 polymer ?
#
loop_
_entity_poly.entity_id
_entity_poly.type
_entity_poly.pdbx_seq_one_letter_code
_entity_poly.pdbx_strand_id
1 'polypeptide(L)' 'MLDLLGLDAEKAIKRLTEKGVSYETEITEPPGKPLENGYLKVIKQELVEGTYRLALCKVPDDFR' A
#
# COMPACT_ATOMS: atom_id res chain seq x y z
N MET A 1 10.66 5.70 11.56
CA MET A 1 10.01 5.39 10.27
C MET A 1 9.28 4.07 10.42
N LEU A 2 7.99 4.01 10.10
CA LEU A 2 7.26 2.74 10.09
C LEU A 2 7.59 2.01 8.79
N ASP A 3 7.94 0.73 8.87
CA ASP A 3 8.11 -0.09 7.67
C ASP A 3 6.78 -0.72 7.27
N LEU A 4 6.27 -0.30 6.12
CA LEU A 4 4.99 -0.70 5.54
C LEU A 4 5.17 -1.40 4.18
N LEU A 5 6.39 -1.46 3.66
CA LEU A 5 6.71 -2.10 2.39
C LEU A 5 6.35 -3.59 2.42
N GLY A 6 5.71 -4.06 1.36
CA GLY A 6 5.28 -5.46 1.20
C GLY A 6 4.07 -5.87 2.04
N LEU A 7 3.57 -5.00 2.94
CA LEU A 7 2.32 -5.23 3.66
C LEU A 7 1.11 -5.05 2.72
N ASP A 8 0.04 -5.74 3.07
CA ASP A 8 -1.28 -5.50 2.51
C ASP A 8 -1.70 -4.07 2.84
N ALA A 9 -2.31 -3.38 1.86
CA ALA A 9 -2.76 -2.00 1.99
C ALA A 9 -3.63 -1.81 3.24
N GLU A 10 -4.56 -2.73 3.49
CA GLU A 10 -5.42 -2.70 4.67
C GLU A 10 -4.64 -2.74 5.99
N LYS A 11 -3.61 -3.59 6.07
CA LYS A 11 -2.75 -3.68 7.26
C LYS A 11 -1.90 -2.42 7.44
N ALA A 12 -1.37 -1.88 6.34
CA ALA A 12 -0.55 -0.69 6.37
C ALA A 12 -1.36 0.53 6.82
N ILE A 13 -2.54 0.72 6.23
CA ILE A 13 -3.50 1.76 6.59
C ILE A 13 -3.91 1.62 8.06
N LYS A 14 -4.27 0.41 8.50
CA LYS A 14 -4.64 0.16 9.90
C LYS A 14 -3.54 0.61 10.86
N ARG A 15 -2.28 0.27 10.59
CA ARG A 15 -1.15 0.70 11.44
C ARG A 15 -0.96 2.21 11.45
N LEU A 16 -1.12 2.87 10.32
CA LEU A 16 -1.01 4.32 10.22
C LEU A 16 -2.11 5.02 11.03
N THR A 17 -3.35 4.54 10.91
CA THR A 17 -4.50 5.03 11.68
C THR A 17 -4.34 4.77 13.18
N GLU A 18 -3.88 3.59 13.60
CA GLU A 18 -3.61 3.28 15.01
C GLU A 18 -2.53 4.19 15.62
N LYS A 19 -1.62 4.71 14.79
CA LYS A 19 -0.59 5.66 15.20
C LYS A 19 -1.02 7.13 15.08
N GLY A 20 -2.20 7.40 14.54
CA GLY A 20 -2.70 8.75 14.33
C GLY A 20 -1.85 9.57 13.36
N VAL A 21 -1.17 8.93 12.40
CA VAL A 21 -0.34 9.63 11.41
C VAL A 21 -1.10 9.82 10.10
N SER A 22 -0.86 10.95 9.45
CA SER A 22 -1.42 11.25 8.13
C SER A 22 -0.80 10.37 7.06
N TYR A 23 -1.62 9.93 6.10
CA TYR A 23 -1.17 9.13 4.98
C TYR A 23 -1.96 9.42 3.71
N GLU A 24 -1.32 9.24 2.57
CA GLU A 24 -1.91 9.29 1.23
C GLU A 24 -1.62 7.95 0.54
N THR A 25 -2.61 7.39 -0.16
CA THR A 25 -2.45 6.15 -0.91
C THR A 25 -2.66 6.42 -2.39
N GLU A 26 -1.68 6.06 -3.21
CA GLU A 26 -1.77 6.08 -4.66
C GLU A 26 -1.86 4.65 -5.17
N ILE A 27 -2.92 4.31 -5.90
CA ILE A 27 -3.08 2.99 -6.51
C ILE A 27 -2.46 3.05 -7.90
N THR A 28 -1.37 2.31 -8.07
CA THR A 28 -0.74 2.09 -9.37
C THR A 28 -1.25 0.78 -9.95
N GLU A 29 -1.82 0.83 -11.15
CA GLU A 29 -2.20 -0.38 -11.87
C GLU A 29 -0.95 -1.05 -12.46
N PRO A 30 -0.80 -2.38 -12.32
CA PRO A 30 0.26 -3.08 -13.03
C PRO A 30 0.04 -2.96 -14.55
N PRO A 31 1.10 -2.77 -15.36
CA PRO A 31 0.96 -2.77 -16.81
C PRO A 31 0.52 -4.17 -17.28
N GLY A 32 -0.76 -4.37 -17.56
CA GLY A 32 -1.32 -5.67 -17.91
C GLY A 32 -2.85 -5.74 -17.90
N LYS A 33 -3.41 -6.96 -17.93
CA LYS A 33 -4.85 -7.18 -17.78
C LYS A 33 -5.30 -6.75 -16.37
N PRO A 34 -6.47 -6.11 -16.22
CA PRO A 34 -7.05 -5.88 -14.92
C PRO A 34 -7.19 -7.22 -14.20
N LEU A 35 -6.47 -7.38 -13.09
CA LEU A 35 -6.64 -8.55 -12.24
C LEU A 35 -8.04 -8.45 -11.65
N GLU A 36 -8.97 -9.35 -11.96
CA GLU A 36 -10.30 -9.37 -11.34
C GLU A 36 -10.16 -9.64 -9.83
N ASN A 37 -9.36 -10.66 -9.48
CA ASN A 37 -9.05 -11.03 -8.10
C ASN A 37 -7.58 -10.72 -7.76
N GLY A 38 -7.35 -10.05 -6.63
CA GLY A 38 -6.02 -9.70 -6.14
C GLY A 38 -6.08 -8.67 -5.02
N TYR A 39 -5.04 -8.62 -4.21
CA TYR A 39 -4.93 -7.68 -3.09
C TYR A 39 -3.94 -6.55 -3.40
N LEU A 40 -4.16 -5.40 -2.77
CA LEU A 40 -3.26 -4.26 -2.89
C LEU A 40 -2.10 -4.42 -1.91
N LYS A 41 -0.86 -4.40 -2.41
CA LYS A 41 0.35 -4.37 -1.59
C LYS A 41 1.05 -3.03 -1.71
N VAL A 42 1.63 -2.59 -0.60
CA VAL A 42 2.51 -1.42 -0.57
C VAL A 42 3.81 -1.78 -1.27
N ILE A 43 4.06 -1.17 -2.42
CA ILE A 43 5.31 -1.34 -3.19
C ILE A 43 6.29 -0.20 -2.97
N LYS A 44 5.80 0.96 -2.53
CA LYS A 44 6.61 2.14 -2.22
C LYS A 44 6.05 2.84 -0.99
N GLN A 45 6.93 3.35 -0.14
CA GLN A 45 6.57 4.23 0.97
C GLN A 45 7.52 5.43 0.96
N GLU A 46 6.96 6.62 1.12
CA GLU A 46 7.71 7.88 1.25
C GLU A 46 7.11 8.70 2.39
N LEU A 47 7.94 9.39 3.15
CA LEU A 47 7.49 10.27 4.22
C LEU A 47 7.77 11.71 3.80
N VAL A 48 6.71 12.46 3.48
CA VAL A 48 6.79 13.85 3.01
C VAL A 48 6.05 14.72 4.01
N GLU A 49 6.77 15.66 4.64
CA GLU A 49 6.19 16.64 5.59
C GLU A 49 5.34 16.00 6.72
N GLY A 50 5.69 14.78 7.15
CA GLY A 50 4.96 14.04 8.19
C GLY A 50 3.79 13.18 7.68
N THR A 51 3.51 13.21 6.37
CA THR A 51 2.51 12.38 5.71
C THR A 51 3.16 11.19 5.01
N TYR A 52 2.67 9.98 5.27
CA TYR A 52 3.13 8.76 4.60
C TYR A 52 2.44 8.62 3.24
N ARG A 53 3.20 8.74 2.16
CA ARG A 53 2.75 8.43 0.80
C ARG A 53 3.04 6.97 0.49
N LEU A 54 1.99 6.19 0.29
CA LEU A 54 2.06 4.78 -0.04
C LEU A 54 1.65 4.56 -1.49
N ALA A 55 2.54 3.94 -2.29
CA ALA A 55 2.15 3.42 -3.60
C ALA A 55 1.69 1.97 -3.45
N LEU A 56 0.48 1.69 -3.89
CA LEU A 56 -0.19 0.41 -3.81
C LEU A 56 -0.25 -0.22 -5.20
N CYS A 57 0.18 -1.47 -5.32
CA CYS A 57 0.05 -2.23 -6.56
C CYS A 57 -0.84 -3.45 -6.33
N LYS A 58 -1.72 -3.73 -7.29
CA LYS A 58 -2.57 -4.93 -7.26
C LYS A 58 -1.72 -6.13 -7.66
N VAL A 59 -1.61 -7.09 -6.76
CA VAL A 59 -0.92 -8.36 -7.00
C VAL A 59 -1.91 -9.52 -7.01
N PRO A 60 -1.71 -10.53 -7.87
CA PRO A 60 -2.58 -11.70 -7.93
C PRO A 60 -2.51 -12.52 -6.63
N ASP A 61 -3.64 -13.12 -6.25
CA ASP A 61 -3.79 -13.86 -4.99
C ASP A 61 -2.96 -15.17 -4.95
N ASP A 62 -2.57 -15.67 -6.12
CA ASP A 62 -1.86 -16.95 -6.36
C ASP A 62 -0.47 -17.06 -5.69
N PHE A 63 0.07 -15.99 -5.11
CA PHE A 63 1.41 -15.92 -4.52
C PHE A 63 1.46 -16.06 -2.99
N ARG A 64 0.45 -16.69 -2.35
CA ARG A 64 0.42 -16.84 -0.89
C ARG A 64 0.99 -18.15 -0.38
#